data_AF-A0A9W9Y5D7-F1
#
_entry.id   AF-A0A9W9Y5D7-F1
#
_cell.length_a   1.000
_cell.length_b   1.000
_cell.length_c   1.000
_cell.angle_alpha   90.00
_cell.angle_beta   90.00
_cell.angle_gamma   90.00
#
_symmetry.space_group_name_H-M   'P 1'
#
loop_
_entity.id
_entity.type
_entity.pdbx_description
1 polymer ?
#
loop_
_entity_poly.entity_id
_entity_poly.type
_entity_poly.pdbx_seq_one_letter_code
_entity_poly.pdbx_strand_id
1 'polypeptide(L)'
;MAQISDLVRDSKLETFFLADDGVKTVHTFRESDPTSGRRLVTRQEHWQRQRRVGGGASGSVWVEKCTDCGRLGGLQGDAVRAVKQIDMKTSLRSIDYNRELEAIAKFSHTKYEACFVRSFGWYEGPGQLFIAMEYLELGDLLGYLDQRPPLPEAEAQDIASQILEGLDMMHENGFAHRDLKPNNILIRSQPPKQWWIKLADFGLSKRVSEELSQSTTLKGTPRYFAPELWGFVK
;
A
#
# COMPACT_ATOMS: atom_id res chain seq x y z
N MET A 1 -10.46 4.02 -24.11
CA MET A 1 -9.52 4.12 -22.97
C MET A 1 -10.30 3.73 -21.74
N ALA A 2 -9.82 2.79 -20.92
CA ALA A 2 -10.54 2.42 -19.69
C ALA A 2 -10.65 3.66 -18.80
N GLN A 3 -11.88 4.00 -18.39
CA GLN A 3 -12.14 5.14 -17.54
C GLN A 3 -11.63 4.82 -16.13
N ILE A 4 -10.71 5.65 -15.62
CA ILE A 4 -10.22 5.55 -14.24
C ILE A 4 -11.41 5.74 -13.30
N SER A 5 -11.57 4.86 -12.30
CA SER A 5 -12.66 4.97 -11.34
C SER A 5 -12.55 6.26 -10.53
N ASP A 6 -13.67 6.81 -10.08
CA ASP A 6 -13.68 8.02 -9.26
C ASP A 6 -12.81 7.86 -8.01
N LEU A 7 -12.84 6.68 -7.39
CA LEU A 7 -12.02 6.34 -6.24
C LEU A 7 -10.50 6.43 -6.52
N VAL A 8 -10.05 5.99 -7.71
CA VAL A 8 -8.65 6.11 -8.11
C VAL A 8 -8.32 7.56 -8.48
N ARG A 9 -9.21 8.25 -9.20
CA ARG A 9 -8.99 9.65 -9.57
C ARG A 9 -8.88 10.56 -8.34
N ASP A 10 -9.78 10.39 -7.38
CA ASP A 10 -9.90 11.25 -6.21
C ASP A 10 -8.79 10.97 -5.17
N SER A 11 -8.09 9.84 -5.28
CA SER A 11 -6.89 9.53 -4.50
C SER A 11 -5.57 9.95 -5.18
N LYS A 12 -5.63 10.59 -6.35
CA LYS A 12 -4.44 11.13 -7.03
C LYS A 12 -3.94 12.40 -6.33
N LEU A 13 -2.66 12.42 -5.99
CA LEU A 13 -1.98 13.55 -5.37
C LEU A 13 -1.43 14.50 -6.44
N GLU A 14 -1.80 15.78 -6.36
CA GLU A 14 -1.18 16.84 -7.16
C GLU A 14 0.25 17.05 -6.66
N THR A 15 1.25 16.66 -7.47
CA THR A 15 2.63 16.50 -7.01
C THR A 15 3.64 17.21 -7.92
N PHE A 16 4.57 17.92 -7.31
CA PHE A 16 5.74 18.52 -7.96
C PHE A 16 7.02 17.87 -7.44
N PHE A 17 7.95 17.55 -8.33
CA PHE A 17 9.28 17.06 -7.97
C PHE A 17 10.23 18.26 -7.87
N LEU A 18 10.84 18.45 -6.71
CA LEU A 18 11.82 19.52 -6.50
C LEU A 18 13.22 18.96 -6.80
N ALA A 19 13.93 19.59 -7.75
CA ALA A 19 15.28 19.27 -8.24
C ALA A 19 15.41 18.08 -9.21
N ASP A 20 16.52 18.06 -9.97
CA ASP A 20 16.85 17.08 -11.02
C ASP A 20 17.16 15.66 -10.50
N ASP A 21 17.26 15.51 -9.18
CA ASP A 21 17.68 14.30 -8.48
C ASP A 21 16.50 13.44 -7.97
N GLY A 22 15.25 13.91 -8.09
CA GLY A 22 14.04 13.09 -7.87
C GLY A 22 13.79 12.62 -6.42
N VAL A 23 14.49 13.21 -5.44
CA VAL A 23 14.46 12.82 -4.02
C VAL A 23 13.42 13.60 -3.22
N LYS A 24 12.97 14.76 -3.71
CA LYS A 24 12.02 15.64 -3.00
C LYS A 24 10.72 15.79 -3.77
N THR A 25 9.60 15.67 -3.05
CA THR A 25 8.26 15.84 -3.61
C THR A 25 7.47 16.85 -2.80
N VAL A 26 6.62 17.62 -3.49
CA VAL A 26 5.68 18.55 -2.88
C VAL A 26 4.28 18.17 -3.32
N HIS A 27 3.43 17.84 -2.36
CA HIS A 27 2.02 17.59 -2.63
C HIS A 27 1.20 18.83 -2.32
N THR A 28 0.32 19.21 -3.24
CA THR A 28 -0.59 20.33 -3.08
C THR A 28 -2.00 19.83 -2.80
N PHE A 29 -2.64 20.36 -1.76
CA PHE A 29 -3.98 19.99 -1.35
C PHE A 29 -4.87 21.21 -1.30
N ARG A 30 -6.17 21.02 -1.55
CA ARG A 30 -7.19 22.03 -1.29
C ARG A 30 -8.11 21.52 -0.20
N GLU A 31 -8.11 22.20 0.94
CA GLU A 31 -8.92 21.82 2.09
C GLU A 31 -9.82 22.97 2.53
N SER A 32 -10.95 22.66 3.17
CA SER A 32 -11.76 23.67 3.82
C SER A 32 -11.12 24.03 5.16
N ASP A 33 -10.91 25.33 5.40
CA ASP A 33 -10.40 25.81 6.67
C ASP A 33 -11.42 26.77 7.30
N PRO A 34 -12.29 26.25 8.19
CA PRO A 34 -13.32 27.03 8.87
C PRO A 34 -12.76 28.20 9.67
N THR A 35 -11.48 28.16 10.04
CA THR A 35 -10.82 29.20 10.86
C THR A 35 -10.24 30.33 10.01
N SER A 36 -9.91 30.07 8.75
CA SER A 36 -9.34 31.06 7.83
C SER A 36 -10.34 32.07 7.25
N GLY A 37 -11.64 31.87 7.47
CA GLY A 37 -12.71 32.61 6.78
C GLY A 37 -12.80 32.34 5.27
N ARG A 38 -11.96 31.44 4.73
CA ARG A 38 -11.99 31.00 3.33
C ARG A 38 -12.59 29.60 3.23
N ARG A 39 -13.48 29.40 2.26
CA ARG A 39 -14.11 28.10 2.00
C ARG A 39 -13.10 27.02 1.59
N LEU A 40 -12.03 27.42 0.90
CA LEU A 40 -10.94 26.54 0.46
C LEU A 40 -9.60 27.26 0.64
N VAL A 41 -8.63 26.55 1.18
CA VAL A 41 -7.24 26.97 1.31
C VAL A 41 -6.33 25.94 0.64
N THR A 42 -5.28 26.43 0.00
CA THR A 42 -4.23 25.58 -0.57
C THR A 42 -3.20 25.29 0.51
N ARG A 43 -2.86 24.01 0.69
CA ARG A 43 -1.77 23.54 1.55
C ARG A 43 -0.73 22.81 0.72
N GLN A 44 0.50 22.81 1.23
CA GLN A 44 1.59 22.05 0.66
C GLN A 44 2.21 21.17 1.73
N GLU A 45 2.57 19.94 1.34
CA GLU A 45 3.37 19.03 2.15
C GLU A 45 4.64 18.68 1.37
N HIS A 46 5.80 18.95 1.97
CA HIS A 46 7.12 18.70 1.41
C HIS A 46 7.68 17.41 2.00
N TRP A 47 8.04 16.47 1.15
CA TRP A 47 8.54 15.16 1.53
C TRP A 47 9.93 14.94 0.94
N GLN A 48 10.83 14.42 1.76
CA GLN A 48 12.18 14.07 1.37
C GLN A 48 12.39 12.57 1.55
N ARG A 49 12.77 11.90 0.45
CA ARG A 49 13.16 10.50 0.46
C ARG A 49 14.41 10.28 1.31
N GLN A 50 14.33 9.23 2.12
CA GLN A 50 15.36 8.78 3.03
C GLN A 50 15.92 7.45 2.50
N ARG A 51 15.85 6.39 3.30
CA ARG A 51 16.37 5.06 2.99
C ARG A 51 15.35 4.19 2.23
N ARG A 52 15.87 3.23 1.46
CA ARG A 52 15.08 2.12 0.90
C ARG A 52 14.76 1.12 2.00
N VAL A 53 13.52 0.64 2.05
CA VAL A 53 13.06 -0.38 3.01
C VAL A 53 12.73 -1.71 2.36
N GLY A 54 12.43 -1.71 1.06
CA GLY A 54 12.10 -2.93 0.33
C GLY A 54 12.32 -2.81 -1.16
N GLY A 55 12.38 -3.96 -1.83
CA GLY A 55 12.57 -4.03 -3.28
C GLY A 55 12.25 -5.41 -3.81
N GLY A 56 11.53 -5.47 -4.94
CA GLY A 56 11.20 -6.73 -5.59
C GLY A 56 10.59 -6.53 -6.98
N ALA A 57 9.97 -7.58 -7.51
CA ALA A 57 9.33 -7.57 -8.82
C ALA A 57 8.21 -6.51 -8.95
N SER A 58 7.60 -6.13 -7.81
CA SER A 58 6.53 -5.12 -7.73
C SER A 58 7.04 -3.68 -7.57
N GLY A 59 8.36 -3.45 -7.62
CA GLY A 59 8.97 -2.13 -7.45
C GLY A 59 9.83 -1.98 -6.20
N SER A 60 10.15 -0.74 -5.84
CA SER A 60 10.99 -0.40 -4.68
C SER A 60 10.23 0.45 -3.68
N VAL A 61 10.41 0.19 -2.38
CA VAL A 61 9.75 0.94 -1.31
C VAL A 61 10.78 1.77 -0.56
N TRP A 62 10.48 3.05 -0.39
CA TRP A 62 11.33 4.03 0.29
C TRP A 62 10.61 4.64 1.47
N VAL A 63 11.33 4.97 2.53
CA VAL A 63 10.81 5.83 3.59
C VAL A 63 11.03 7.28 3.19
N GLU A 64 10.02 8.11 3.42
CA GLU A 64 10.11 9.56 3.23
C GLU A 64 9.74 10.27 4.54
N LYS A 65 10.47 11.34 4.83
CA LYS A 65 10.23 12.20 5.98
C LYS A 65 9.64 13.52 5.48
N CYS A 66 8.60 13.99 6.16
CA CYS A 66 8.05 15.30 5.87
C CYS A 66 8.98 16.39 6.42
N THR A 67 9.41 17.31 5.55
CA THR A 67 10.25 18.45 5.91
C THR A 67 9.44 19.71 6.21
N ASP A 68 8.24 19.81 5.64
CA ASP A 68 7.30 20.90 5.88
C ASP A 68 5.87 20.41 5.59
N CYS A 69 5.06 20.19 6.63
CA CYS A 69 3.67 19.77 6.50
C CYS A 69 2.81 20.79 7.25
N GLY A 70 2.22 21.72 6.51
CA GLY A 70 1.46 22.85 7.05
C GLY A 70 0.09 22.51 7.67
N ARG A 71 -0.10 21.34 8.31
CA ARG A 71 -1.35 21.05 9.02
C ARG A 71 -1.42 21.83 10.33
N LEU A 72 -2.45 22.67 10.44
CA LEU A 72 -2.92 23.18 11.73
C LEU A 72 -3.39 22.00 12.59
N GLY A 73 -2.68 21.70 13.68
CA GLY A 73 -3.12 20.70 14.67
C GLY A 73 -2.16 19.56 15.03
N GLY A 74 -0.83 19.72 14.90
CA GLY A 74 0.07 19.06 15.85
C GLY A 74 1.01 17.96 15.36
N LEU A 75 1.57 18.04 14.15
CA LEU A 75 2.78 17.27 13.81
C LEU A 75 3.79 18.16 13.09
N GLN A 76 4.49 18.99 13.86
CA GLN A 76 5.68 19.69 13.42
C GLN A 76 6.81 18.65 13.28
N GLY A 77 7.35 18.46 12.07
CA GLY A 77 8.72 17.99 11.85
C GLY A 77 9.06 16.48 11.82
N ASP A 78 8.17 15.56 12.19
CA ASP A 78 8.53 14.13 12.31
C ASP A 78 7.58 13.13 11.62
N ALA A 79 6.68 13.59 10.76
CA ALA A 79 5.84 12.68 9.99
C ALA A 79 6.69 11.83 9.01
N VAL A 80 6.51 10.52 9.03
CA VAL A 80 7.15 9.56 8.13
C VAL A 80 6.11 8.76 7.36
N ARG A 81 6.45 8.41 6.12
CA ARG A 81 5.61 7.57 5.25
C ARG A 81 6.47 6.59 4.47
N ALA A 82 5.84 5.53 3.96
CA ALA A 82 6.44 4.68 2.95
C ALA A 82 5.93 5.10 1.56
N VAL A 83 6.78 5.00 0.54
CA VAL A 83 6.44 5.26 -0.86
C VAL A 83 6.90 4.10 -1.71
N LYS A 84 5.95 3.39 -2.31
CA LYS A 84 6.21 2.36 -3.32
C LYS A 84 6.40 3.03 -4.67
N GLN A 85 7.55 2.82 -5.29
CA GLN A 85 7.91 3.29 -6.63
C GLN A 85 7.88 2.10 -7.60
N ILE A 86 7.11 2.23 -8.68
CA ILE A 86 6.86 1.20 -9.68
C ILE A 86 7.27 1.75 -11.05
N ASP A 87 8.11 1.01 -11.77
CA ASP A 87 8.55 1.38 -13.11
C ASP A 87 7.46 1.08 -14.14
N MET A 88 7.00 2.10 -14.86
CA MET A 88 5.96 1.93 -15.87
C MET A 88 6.48 1.31 -17.17
N LYS A 89 7.78 1.46 -17.47
CA LYS A 89 8.43 1.03 -18.73
C LYS A 89 8.91 -0.42 -18.69
N THR A 90 9.38 -0.89 -17.53
CA THR A 90 9.89 -2.27 -17.36
C THR A 90 8.75 -3.29 -17.31
N SER A 91 7.52 -2.83 -17.10
CA SER A 91 6.32 -3.61 -17.37
C SER A 91 6.13 -3.77 -18.88
N LEU A 92 6.82 -4.75 -19.46
CA LEU A 92 6.64 -5.28 -20.83
C LEU A 92 5.21 -5.80 -21.13
N ARG A 93 4.30 -5.62 -20.18
CA ARG A 93 2.88 -5.94 -20.25
C ARG A 93 2.18 -4.69 -19.77
N SER A 94 1.15 -4.23 -20.48
CA SER A 94 0.25 -3.17 -20.01
C SER A 94 -0.41 -3.63 -18.69
N ILE A 95 0.29 -3.49 -17.56
CA ILE A 95 -0.27 -3.72 -16.25
C ILE A 95 -1.30 -2.61 -16.07
N ASP A 96 -2.56 -3.01 -15.98
CA ASP A 96 -3.66 -2.11 -15.64
C ASP A 96 -3.52 -1.71 -14.17
N TYR A 97 -2.62 -0.75 -13.89
CA TYR A 97 -2.38 -0.22 -12.55
C TYR A 97 -3.66 0.35 -11.93
N ASN A 98 -4.69 0.67 -12.73
CA ASN A 98 -5.98 1.11 -12.22
C ASN A 98 -6.61 0.08 -11.28
N ARG A 99 -6.42 -1.23 -11.54
CA ARG A 99 -6.95 -2.29 -10.68
C ARG A 99 -6.23 -2.33 -9.33
N GLU A 100 -4.90 -2.19 -9.36
CA GLU A 100 -4.07 -2.10 -8.14
C GLU A 100 -4.47 -0.86 -7.33
N LEU A 101 -4.59 0.29 -7.98
CA LEU A 101 -4.98 1.54 -7.35
C LEU A 101 -6.43 1.50 -6.82
N GLU A 102 -7.35 0.82 -7.49
CA GLU A 102 -8.74 0.68 -7.04
C GLU A 102 -8.82 -0.12 -5.73
N ALA A 103 -8.12 -1.26 -5.66
CA ALA A 103 -8.04 -2.04 -4.43
C ALA A 103 -7.40 -1.23 -3.29
N ILE A 104 -6.25 -0.59 -3.57
CA ILE A 104 -5.53 0.23 -2.59
C ILE A 104 -6.43 1.34 -2.07
N ALA A 105 -7.06 2.11 -2.94
CA ALA A 105 -7.91 3.22 -2.54
C ALA A 105 -9.16 2.72 -1.77
N LYS A 106 -9.71 1.55 -2.13
CA LYS A 106 -10.86 0.97 -1.45
C LYS A 106 -10.53 0.55 -0.02
N PHE A 107 -9.46 -0.21 0.16
CA PHE A 107 -9.04 -0.73 1.47
C PHE A 107 -8.31 0.30 2.33
N SER A 108 -8.04 1.50 1.79
CA SER A 108 -7.55 2.65 2.57
C SER A 108 -8.67 3.44 3.26
N HIS A 109 -9.93 3.12 2.99
CA HIS A 109 -11.08 3.74 3.66
C HIS A 109 -11.09 3.39 5.15
N THR A 110 -11.58 4.30 6.01
CA THR A 110 -11.59 4.16 7.48
C THR A 110 -12.23 2.86 7.97
N LYS A 111 -13.25 2.37 7.25
CA LYS A 111 -13.89 1.06 7.50
C LYS A 111 -12.90 -0.11 7.55
N TYR A 112 -11.83 -0.05 6.75
CA TYR A 112 -10.88 -1.15 6.54
C TYR A 112 -9.50 -0.87 7.17
N GLU A 113 -9.28 0.33 7.72
CA GLU A 113 -7.95 0.79 8.15
C GLU A 113 -7.32 -0.05 9.26
N ALA A 114 -8.12 -0.82 10.01
CA ALA A 114 -7.62 -1.72 11.05
C ALA A 114 -6.86 -2.92 10.46
N CYS A 115 -7.30 -3.44 9.31
CA CYS A 115 -6.79 -4.68 8.72
C CYS A 115 -5.80 -4.45 7.58
N PHE A 116 -5.82 -3.27 6.94
CA PHE A 116 -5.03 -2.98 5.75
C PHE A 116 -4.17 -1.73 5.90
N VAL A 117 -2.99 -1.76 5.27
CA VAL A 117 -2.10 -0.61 5.20
C VAL A 117 -2.77 0.52 4.46
N ARG A 118 -2.91 1.67 5.15
CA ARG A 118 -3.52 2.87 4.61
C ARG A 118 -2.65 3.53 3.56
N SER A 119 -3.22 3.79 2.39
CA SER A 119 -2.68 4.71 1.39
C SER A 119 -3.07 6.14 1.72
N PHE A 120 -2.15 7.06 1.46
CA PHE A 120 -2.38 8.50 1.45
C PHE A 120 -2.65 9.03 0.04
N GLY A 121 -2.53 8.18 -0.98
CA GLY A 121 -2.76 8.52 -2.37
C GLY A 121 -1.61 8.07 -3.27
N TRP A 122 -1.75 8.36 -4.56
CA TRP A 122 -0.78 8.00 -5.58
C TRP A 122 -0.44 9.19 -6.48
N TYR A 123 0.72 9.15 -7.12
CA TYR A 123 1.17 10.17 -8.05
C TYR A 123 2.09 9.61 -9.12
N GLU A 124 2.29 10.36 -10.19
CA GLU A 124 3.10 9.96 -11.33
C GLU A 124 4.32 10.86 -11.42
N GLY A 125 5.46 10.25 -11.74
CA GLY A 125 6.65 10.96 -12.20
C GLY A 125 7.08 10.43 -13.58
N PRO A 126 8.20 10.90 -14.13
CA PRO A 126 8.67 10.51 -15.47
C PRO A 126 8.83 8.98 -15.64
N GLY A 127 7.81 8.32 -16.20
CA GLY A 127 7.78 6.87 -16.42
C GLY A 127 7.68 6.02 -15.14
N GLN A 128 7.23 6.59 -14.02
CA GLN A 128 7.16 5.91 -12.72
C GLN A 128 5.84 6.22 -12.02
N LEU A 129 5.25 5.21 -11.38
CA LEU A 129 4.09 5.34 -10.50
C LEU A 129 4.55 5.30 -9.05
N PHE A 130 3.99 6.17 -8.22
CA PHE A 130 4.29 6.25 -6.80
C PHE A 130 3.02 6.09 -5.97
N ILE A 131 3.10 5.34 -4.88
CA ILE A 131 1.99 5.13 -3.95
C ILE A 131 2.49 5.46 -2.55
N ALA A 132 1.95 6.53 -1.95
CA ALA A 132 2.27 6.96 -0.60
C ALA A 132 1.38 6.22 0.40
N MET A 133 1.97 5.68 1.46
CA MET A 133 1.28 4.84 2.44
C MET A 133 1.82 5.04 3.85
N GLU A 134 1.06 4.61 4.85
CA GLU A 134 1.53 4.62 6.23
C GLU A 134 2.81 3.78 6.37
N TYR A 135 3.73 4.26 7.19
CA TYR A 135 4.95 3.52 7.51
C TYR A 135 4.75 2.73 8.81
N LEU A 136 5.05 1.44 8.76
CA LEU A 136 5.04 0.54 9.92
C LEU A 136 6.47 0.17 10.30
N GLU A 137 6.95 0.76 11.39
CA GLU A 137 8.37 0.73 11.79
C GLU A 137 8.86 -0.67 12.18
N LEU A 138 7.96 -1.54 12.64
CA LEU A 138 8.28 -2.91 13.04
C LEU A 138 8.51 -3.85 11.83
N GLY A 139 8.28 -3.37 10.61
CA GLY A 139 8.54 -4.12 9.38
C GLY A 139 7.53 -5.22 9.12
N ASP A 140 7.95 -6.23 8.36
CA ASP A 140 7.13 -7.36 7.94
C ASP A 140 7.31 -8.62 8.81
N LEU A 141 6.33 -9.52 8.72
CA LEU A 141 6.29 -10.74 9.50
C LEU A 141 7.40 -11.73 9.11
N LEU A 142 7.87 -11.74 7.84
CA LEU A 142 9.01 -12.59 7.49
C LEU A 142 10.26 -12.14 8.26
N GLY A 143 10.56 -10.83 8.21
CA GLY A 143 11.70 -10.26 8.94
C GLY A 143 11.60 -10.50 10.45
N TYR A 144 10.39 -10.52 11.01
CA TYR A 144 10.18 -10.89 12.41
C TYR A 144 10.52 -12.36 12.68
N LEU A 145 10.03 -13.28 11.84
CA LEU A 145 10.17 -14.73 11.99
C LEU A 145 11.60 -15.20 11.74
N ASP A 146 12.32 -14.59 10.80
CA ASP A 146 13.70 -14.96 10.45
C ASP A 146 14.70 -14.68 11.60
N GLN A 147 14.35 -13.77 12.51
CA GLN A 147 15.23 -13.31 13.59
C GLN A 147 14.89 -13.92 14.95
N ARG A 148 13.86 -14.75 15.04
CA ARG A 148 13.26 -15.21 16.30
C ARG A 148 12.98 -16.70 16.28
N PRO A 149 12.83 -17.33 17.47
CA PRO A 149 12.32 -18.68 17.53
C PRO A 149 10.91 -18.76 16.91
N PRO A 150 10.46 -19.96 16.51
CA PRO A 150 9.09 -20.17 16.08
C PRO A 150 8.09 -19.58 17.07
N LEU A 151 7.03 -18.97 16.54
CA LEU A 151 5.96 -18.39 17.35
C LEU A 151 5.31 -19.45 18.25
N PRO A 152 5.01 -19.13 19.51
CA PRO A 152 4.07 -19.92 20.30
C PRO A 152 2.73 -20.05 19.57
N GLU A 153 2.08 -21.19 19.71
CA GLU A 153 0.83 -21.49 19.00
C GLU A 153 -0.26 -20.43 19.25
N ALA A 154 -0.37 -19.93 20.49
CA ALA A 154 -1.31 -18.88 20.84
C ALA A 154 -1.05 -17.56 20.07
N GLU A 155 0.22 -17.19 19.85
CA GLU A 155 0.58 -16.00 19.07
C GLU A 155 0.33 -16.23 17.58
N ALA A 156 0.65 -17.42 17.08
CA ALA A 156 0.37 -17.80 15.71
C ALA A 156 -1.14 -17.77 15.42
N GLN A 157 -1.97 -18.21 16.37
CA GLN A 157 -3.43 -18.16 16.28
C GLN A 157 -3.96 -16.73 16.22
N ASP A 158 -3.44 -15.83 17.07
CA ASP A 158 -3.83 -14.40 17.08
C ASP A 158 -3.52 -13.74 15.72
N ILE A 159 -2.29 -13.91 15.23
CA ILE A 159 -1.87 -13.38 13.92
C ILE A 159 -2.71 -13.99 12.79
N ALA A 160 -2.93 -15.31 12.80
CA ALA A 160 -3.72 -15.98 11.76
C ALA A 160 -5.18 -15.50 11.75
N SER A 161 -5.79 -15.29 12.92
CA SER A 161 -7.14 -14.75 13.04
C SER A 161 -7.26 -13.38 12.38
N GLN A 162 -6.30 -12.48 12.63
CA GLN A 162 -6.29 -11.14 12.04
C GLN A 162 -6.08 -11.18 10.52
N ILE A 163 -5.23 -12.09 10.03
CA ILE A 163 -5.06 -12.31 8.59
C ILE A 163 -6.37 -12.76 7.95
N LEU A 164 -7.05 -13.74 8.56
CA LEU A 164 -8.32 -14.28 8.05
C LEU A 164 -9.42 -13.21 8.05
N GLU A 165 -9.48 -12.37 9.08
CA GLU A 165 -10.44 -11.26 9.16
C GLU A 165 -10.22 -10.25 8.01
N GLY A 166 -8.97 -9.89 7.71
CA GLY A 166 -8.65 -9.06 6.55
C GLY A 166 -8.98 -9.73 5.21
N LEU A 167 -8.71 -11.03 5.06
CA LEU A 167 -9.05 -11.76 3.85
C LEU A 167 -10.56 -11.87 3.64
N ASP A 168 -11.33 -12.09 4.71
CA ASP A 168 -12.79 -12.16 4.67
C ASP A 168 -13.36 -10.83 4.16
N MET A 169 -12.94 -9.70 4.73
CA MET A 169 -13.32 -8.36 4.24
C MET A 169 -12.96 -8.15 2.77
N MET A 170 -11.81 -8.66 2.33
CA MET A 170 -11.38 -8.56 0.94
C MET A 170 -12.30 -9.37 0.02
N HIS A 171 -12.60 -10.61 0.39
CA HIS A 171 -13.45 -11.52 -0.36
C HIS A 171 -14.91 -11.05 -0.43
N GLU A 172 -15.48 -10.54 0.67
CA GLU A 172 -16.82 -9.91 0.69
C GLU A 172 -16.94 -8.76 -0.30
N ASN A 173 -15.84 -8.03 -0.51
CA ASN A 173 -15.77 -6.93 -1.47
C ASN A 173 -15.43 -7.39 -2.89
N GLY A 174 -15.36 -8.70 -3.10
CA GLY A 174 -15.08 -9.34 -4.36
C GLY A 174 -13.63 -9.22 -4.80
N PHE A 175 -12.66 -9.02 -3.90
CA PHE A 175 -11.23 -8.99 -4.21
C PHE A 175 -10.55 -10.26 -3.70
N ALA A 176 -9.52 -10.72 -4.40
CA ALA A 176 -8.59 -11.73 -3.90
C ALA A 176 -7.16 -11.14 -3.86
N HIS A 177 -6.40 -11.39 -2.80
CA HIS A 177 -5.06 -10.79 -2.61
C HIS A 177 -4.02 -11.30 -3.63
N ARG A 178 -3.99 -12.62 -3.86
CA ARG A 178 -3.13 -13.33 -4.84
C ARG A 178 -1.61 -13.29 -4.63
N ASP A 179 -1.12 -12.69 -3.55
CA ASP A 179 0.30 -12.75 -3.15
C ASP A 179 0.42 -12.67 -1.62
N LEU A 180 -0.47 -13.38 -0.92
CA LEU A 180 -0.41 -13.45 0.54
C LEU A 180 0.82 -14.25 0.95
N LYS A 181 1.70 -13.61 1.71
CA LYS A 181 2.95 -14.18 2.25
C LYS A 181 3.42 -13.35 3.45
N PRO A 182 4.32 -13.87 4.31
CA PRO A 182 4.81 -13.13 5.46
C PRO A 182 5.43 -11.75 5.15
N ASN A 183 6.03 -11.56 3.97
CA ASN A 183 6.55 -10.25 3.54
C ASN A 183 5.47 -9.17 3.36
N ASN A 184 4.23 -9.59 3.09
CA ASN A 184 3.10 -8.71 2.81
C ASN A 184 2.18 -8.57 4.05
N ILE A 185 2.65 -9.01 5.22
CA ILE A 185 1.99 -8.84 6.51
C ILE A 185 2.88 -7.92 7.34
N LEU A 186 2.46 -6.66 7.51
CA LEU A 186 3.21 -5.67 8.28
C LEU A 186 2.75 -5.62 9.73
N ILE A 187 3.68 -5.35 10.63
CA ILE A 187 3.45 -5.37 12.07
C ILE A 187 3.21 -3.93 12.56
N ARG A 188 2.04 -3.67 13.14
CA ARG A 188 1.69 -2.41 13.80
C ARG A 188 2.06 -2.44 15.28
N SER A 189 1.78 -3.55 15.96
CA SER A 189 2.23 -3.81 17.33
C SER A 189 2.46 -5.30 17.55
N GLN A 190 3.29 -5.60 18.55
CA GLN A 190 3.70 -6.95 18.93
C GLN A 190 3.95 -7.00 20.44
N PRO A 191 4.12 -8.20 21.04
CA PRO A 191 4.43 -8.37 22.46
C PRO A 191 5.56 -7.46 22.97
N PRO A 192 5.42 -6.86 24.17
CA PRO A 192 4.43 -7.14 25.21
C PRO A 192 3.04 -6.51 25.00
N LYS A 193 2.83 -5.77 23.90
CA LYS A 193 1.49 -5.33 23.49
C LYS A 193 0.76 -6.46 22.74
N GLN A 194 -0.53 -6.29 22.49
CA GLN A 194 -1.25 -7.21 21.62
C GLN A 194 -0.68 -7.17 20.19
N TRP A 195 -0.67 -8.33 19.53
CA TRP A 195 -0.39 -8.40 18.10
C TRP A 195 -1.40 -7.54 17.35
N TRP A 196 -0.90 -6.69 16.47
CA TRP A 196 -1.71 -5.99 15.49
C TRP A 196 -0.95 -6.05 14.17
N ILE A 197 -1.48 -6.80 13.22
CA ILE A 197 -0.95 -6.89 11.86
C ILE A 197 -1.82 -6.11 10.88
N LYS A 198 -1.22 -5.69 9.78
CA LYS A 198 -1.94 -5.13 8.63
C LYS A 198 -1.47 -5.81 7.35
N LEU A 199 -2.41 -6.15 6.49
CA LEU A 199 -2.13 -6.67 5.16
C LEU A 199 -1.63 -5.53 4.25
N ALA A 200 -0.65 -5.84 3.41
CA ALA A 200 0.03 -4.92 2.52
C ALA A 200 0.17 -5.49 1.10
N ASP A 201 0.58 -4.64 0.16
CA ASP A 201 0.89 -5.01 -1.24
C ASP A 201 -0.24 -5.74 -2.01
N PHE A 202 -1.32 -5.01 -2.26
CA PHE A 202 -2.45 -5.48 -3.09
C PHE A 202 -2.18 -5.38 -4.61
N GLY A 203 -0.92 -5.22 -5.03
CA GLY A 203 -0.58 -4.97 -6.44
C GLY A 203 -0.91 -6.11 -7.40
N LEU A 204 -1.21 -7.29 -6.84
CA LEU A 204 -1.63 -8.47 -7.60
C LEU A 204 -3.10 -8.82 -7.39
N SER A 205 -3.84 -7.99 -6.64
CA SER A 205 -5.24 -8.25 -6.34
C SER A 205 -6.13 -8.19 -7.58
N LYS A 206 -7.22 -8.98 -7.57
CA LYS A 206 -8.17 -9.06 -8.70
C LYS A 206 -9.61 -9.08 -8.20
N ARG A 207 -10.51 -8.37 -8.89
CA ARG A 207 -11.96 -8.54 -8.70
C ARG A 207 -12.41 -9.92 -9.18
N VAL A 208 -13.06 -10.68 -8.32
CA VAL A 208 -13.51 -12.06 -8.54
C VAL A 208 -14.70 -12.12 -9.50
N SER A 209 -15.52 -11.06 -9.57
CA SER A 209 -16.73 -10.98 -10.41
C SER A 209 -16.47 -10.77 -11.91
N GLU A 210 -15.22 -10.57 -12.35
CA GLU A 210 -14.86 -10.64 -13.77
C GLU A 210 -14.66 -12.12 -14.16
N GLU A 211 -15.79 -12.79 -14.45
CA GLU A 211 -15.87 -14.18 -14.90
C GLU A 211 -14.87 -14.53 -16.02
N LEU A 212 -14.25 -15.70 -15.88
CA LEU A 212 -13.77 -16.61 -16.92
C LEU A 212 -12.79 -16.11 -18.00
N SER A 213 -12.29 -14.88 -17.92
CA SER A 213 -11.18 -14.48 -18.80
C SER A 213 -9.88 -15.12 -18.32
N GLN A 214 -9.48 -16.16 -19.05
CA GLN A 214 -8.26 -16.97 -19.00
C GLN A 214 -6.95 -16.17 -19.11
N SER A 215 -6.83 -15.01 -18.44
CA SER A 215 -5.51 -14.43 -18.19
C SER A 215 -4.92 -15.09 -16.96
N THR A 216 -4.48 -16.33 -17.15
CA THR A 216 -3.57 -17.12 -16.31
C THR A 216 -2.18 -16.48 -16.28
N THR A 217 -2.10 -15.16 -16.07
CA THR A 217 -0.82 -14.58 -15.71
C THR A 217 -0.52 -15.09 -14.31
N LEU A 218 0.32 -16.13 -14.22
CA LEU A 218 0.96 -16.57 -12.99
C LEU A 218 1.62 -15.33 -12.38
N LYS A 219 1.03 -14.83 -11.30
CA LYS A 219 1.52 -13.67 -10.54
C LYS A 219 1.51 -14.05 -9.08
N GLY A 220 2.55 -13.60 -8.38
CA GLY A 220 2.80 -13.82 -6.96
C GLY A 220 4.07 -14.64 -6.75
N THR A 221 4.27 -15.09 -5.52
CA THR A 221 5.52 -15.72 -5.10
C THR A 221 5.40 -17.25 -5.19
N PRO A 222 6.19 -17.94 -6.05
CA PRO A 222 6.00 -19.37 -6.36
C PRO A 222 5.86 -20.31 -5.15
N ARG A 223 6.61 -20.04 -4.07
CA ARG A 223 6.57 -20.83 -2.83
C ARG A 223 5.19 -20.83 -2.15
N TYR A 224 4.37 -19.80 -2.39
CA TYR A 224 3.06 -19.60 -1.77
C TYR A 224 1.90 -19.84 -2.74
N PHE A 225 2.18 -20.37 -3.94
CA PHE A 225 1.15 -20.68 -4.91
C PHE A 225 0.31 -21.88 -4.47
N ALA A 226 -0.99 -21.74 -4.64
CA ALA A 226 -1.93 -22.83 -4.49
C ALA A 226 -1.75 -23.86 -5.63
N PRO A 227 -2.03 -25.15 -5.41
CA PRO A 227 -1.76 -26.23 -6.38
C PRO A 227 -2.41 -26.03 -7.76
N GLU A 228 -3.59 -25.42 -7.82
CA GLU A 228 -4.30 -25.09 -9.07
C GLU A 228 -3.52 -24.10 -9.95
N LEU A 229 -2.70 -23.22 -9.36
CA LEU A 229 -1.84 -22.31 -10.13
C LEU A 229 -0.68 -23.05 -10.81
N TRP A 230 -0.27 -24.19 -10.25
CA TRP A 230 0.69 -25.10 -10.87
C TRP A 230 0.04 -26.08 -11.86
N GLY A 231 -1.29 -26.02 -12.03
CA GLY A 231 -2.03 -26.96 -12.87
C GLY A 231 -2.19 -28.35 -12.25
N PHE A 232 -1.99 -28.49 -10.94
CA PHE A 232 -2.19 -29.77 -10.24
C PHE A 232 -3.68 -30.08 -10.00
N VAL A 233 -4.56 -29.10 -10.12
CA VAL A 233 -6.01 -29.24 -9.91
C VAL A 233 -6.74 -28.46 -11.01
N LYS A 234 -7.83 -29.04 -11.55
CA LYS A 234 -8.72 -28.42 -12.56
C LYS A 234 -10.03 -28.00 -11.93
#